data_AF-A0A7K2B1L8-F1
#
_entry.id   AF-A0A7K2B1L8-F1
#
_cell.length_a   1.000
_cell.length_b   1.000
_cell.length_c   1.000
_cell.angle_alpha   90.00
_cell.angle_beta   90.00
_cell.angle_gamma   90.00
#
_symmetry.space_group_name_H-M   'P 1'
#
loop_
_entity.id
_entity.type
_entity.pdbx_description
1 polymer ?
#
loop_
_entity_poly.entity_id
_entity_poly.type
_entity_poly.pdbx_seq_one_letter_code
_entity_poly.pdbx_strand_id
1 'polypeptide(L)'
;MTCIAYHLVVSTVVSRLSRPAAVIWAGRLNRLTITWNAVEGVAVIVVGIRASSISLIGWGFDSFVELVAGLVLAWRLRLEGRDADTRHAADRHAQRLIATCFAVLAAYVLAESLRDLIAGNPPDGSILGLALAALSLVVMPILARLKLQLAVVLGSQAVQAEAAQTTLCALLSGAVLIGLGANLLFGWWWADPGAGLFIAVAAAYTAVRMWRADSLADTCCDVPVTDPTHDGRAAPDSGSA
;
A
#
# COMPACT_ATOMS: atom_id res chain seq x y z
N MET A 1 9.60 -11.49 22.50
CA MET A 1 9.58 -12.96 22.29
C MET A 1 8.28 -13.45 21.62
N THR A 2 7.13 -12.80 21.83
CA THR A 2 5.84 -13.14 21.21
C THR A 2 5.78 -12.90 19.68
N CYS A 3 6.50 -11.90 19.17
CA CYS A 3 6.48 -11.54 17.74
C CYS A 3 7.22 -12.55 16.84
N ILE A 4 8.27 -13.20 17.36
CA ILE A 4 9.08 -14.19 16.62
C ILE A 4 8.36 -15.55 16.57
N ALA A 5 7.74 -15.97 17.68
CA ALA A 5 6.94 -17.19 17.73
C ALA A 5 5.69 -17.11 16.84
N TYR A 6 5.02 -15.95 16.77
CA TYR A 6 3.89 -15.73 15.87
C TYR A 6 4.30 -15.74 14.38
N HIS A 7 5.43 -15.09 14.04
CA HIS A 7 6.01 -15.13 12.70
C HIS A 7 6.33 -16.55 12.22
N LEU A 8 6.89 -17.38 13.10
CA LEU A 8 7.23 -18.77 12.79
C LEU A 8 6.00 -19.66 12.62
N VAL A 9 4.96 -19.48 13.44
CA VAL A 9 3.72 -20.29 13.36
C VAL A 9 2.87 -19.91 12.15
N VAL A 10 2.74 -18.63 11.81
CA VAL A 10 1.95 -18.21 10.63
C VAL A 10 2.69 -18.52 9.31
N SER A 11 4.02 -18.37 9.28
CA SER A 11 4.87 -18.74 8.14
C SER A 11 4.82 -20.26 7.83
N THR A 12 4.73 -21.10 8.87
CA THR A 12 4.59 -22.56 8.70
C THR A 12 3.19 -23.01 8.29
N VAL A 13 2.14 -22.23 8.59
CA VAL A 13 0.77 -22.52 8.16
C VAL A 13 0.53 -22.12 6.71
N VAL A 14 1.03 -20.97 6.25
CA VAL A 14 0.83 -20.49 4.87
C VAL A 14 1.65 -21.29 3.85
N SER A 15 2.84 -21.77 4.22
CA SER A 15 3.66 -22.66 3.38
C SER A 15 3.03 -24.05 3.14
N ARG A 16 1.98 -24.40 3.89
CA ARG A 16 1.19 -25.64 3.69
C ARG A 16 -0.15 -25.41 2.98
N LEU A 17 -0.49 -24.17 2.60
CA LEU A 17 -1.75 -23.89 1.92
C LEU A 17 -1.71 -24.38 0.47
N SER A 18 -2.71 -25.18 0.10
CA SER A 18 -2.97 -25.51 -1.30
C SER A 18 -3.37 -24.25 -2.06
N ARG A 19 -3.00 -24.15 -3.36
CA ARG A 19 -3.31 -23.00 -4.21
C ARG A 19 -4.80 -22.57 -4.16
N PRO A 20 -5.80 -23.48 -4.16
CA PRO A 20 -7.20 -23.10 -4.01
C PRO A 20 -7.52 -22.42 -2.68
N ALA A 21 -6.94 -22.90 -1.57
CA ALA A 21 -7.13 -22.27 -0.27
C ALA A 21 -6.48 -20.88 -0.22
N ALA A 22 -5.29 -20.71 -0.82
CA ALA A 22 -4.61 -19.42 -0.90
C ALA A 22 -5.43 -18.36 -1.66
N VAL A 23 -6.13 -18.74 -2.74
CA VAL A 23 -7.02 -17.81 -3.49
C VAL A 23 -8.20 -17.34 -2.62
N ILE A 24 -8.83 -18.25 -1.87
CA ILE A 24 -9.93 -17.90 -0.95
C ILE A 24 -9.45 -16.93 0.13
N TRP A 25 -8.28 -17.20 0.73
CA TRP A 25 -7.67 -16.34 1.73
C TRP A 25 -7.29 -14.97 1.19
N ALA A 26 -6.67 -14.90 0.00
CA ALA A 26 -6.36 -13.64 -0.66
C ALA A 26 -7.61 -12.81 -0.93
N GLY A 27 -8.68 -13.46 -1.41
CA GLY A 27 -9.97 -12.79 -1.62
C GLY A 27 -10.63 -12.29 -0.33
N ARG A 28 -10.52 -13.03 0.77
CA ARG A 28 -11.02 -12.60 2.10
C ARG A 28 -10.21 -11.41 2.63
N LEU A 29 -8.89 -11.47 2.54
CA LEU A 29 -7.98 -10.44 3.02
C LEU A 29 -8.17 -9.14 2.24
N ASN A 30 -8.28 -9.22 0.91
CA ASN A 30 -8.58 -8.06 0.07
C ASN A 30 -9.92 -7.39 0.47
N ARG A 31 -10.99 -8.17 0.65
CA ARG A 31 -12.29 -7.60 1.12
C ARG A 31 -12.19 -6.94 2.49
N LEU A 32 -11.43 -7.53 3.40
CA LEU A 32 -11.17 -6.94 4.71
C LEU A 32 -10.44 -5.61 4.56
N THR A 33 -9.38 -5.55 3.75
CA THR A 33 -8.62 -4.32 3.53
C THR A 33 -9.44 -3.23 2.83
N ILE A 34 -10.24 -3.57 1.81
CA ILE A 34 -11.18 -2.62 1.17
C ILE A 34 -12.12 -2.00 2.20
N THR A 35 -12.72 -2.84 3.06
CA THR A 35 -13.68 -2.37 4.08
C THR A 35 -12.99 -1.52 5.14
N TRP A 36 -11.81 -1.96 5.60
CA TRP A 36 -10.98 -1.21 6.54
C TRP A 36 -10.64 0.17 6.00
N ASN A 37 -10.07 0.23 4.79
CA ASN A 37 -9.63 1.49 4.16
C ASN A 37 -10.79 2.43 3.85
N ALA A 38 -11.98 1.91 3.52
CA ALA A 38 -13.17 2.73 3.37
C ALA A 38 -13.54 3.44 4.68
N VAL A 39 -13.58 2.69 5.78
CA VAL A 39 -13.95 3.21 7.10
C VAL A 39 -12.87 4.15 7.63
N GLU A 40 -11.61 3.73 7.54
CA GLU A 40 -10.44 4.52 7.94
C GLU A 40 -10.39 5.82 7.16
N GLY A 41 -10.41 5.78 5.82
CA GLY A 41 -10.34 6.97 4.98
C GLY A 41 -11.44 7.99 5.31
N VAL A 42 -12.70 7.55 5.44
CA VAL A 42 -13.81 8.45 5.82
C VAL A 42 -13.60 9.03 7.22
N ALA A 43 -13.31 8.19 8.21
CA ALA A 43 -13.15 8.63 9.60
C ALA A 43 -11.99 9.62 9.74
N VAL A 44 -10.85 9.31 9.12
CA VAL A 44 -9.63 10.11 9.17
C VAL A 44 -9.80 11.44 8.45
N ILE A 45 -10.41 11.49 7.25
CA ILE A 45 -10.68 12.76 6.57
C ILE A 45 -11.58 13.65 7.42
N VAL A 46 -12.65 13.08 7.99
CA VAL A 46 -13.58 13.83 8.84
C VAL A 46 -12.87 14.37 10.08
N VAL A 47 -11.96 13.61 10.69
CA VAL A 47 -11.15 14.07 11.82
C VAL A 47 -10.14 15.13 11.39
N GLY A 48 -9.50 14.95 10.23
CA GLY A 48 -8.52 15.88 9.66
C GLY A 48 -9.12 17.24 9.34
N ILE A 49 -10.31 17.28 8.72
CA ILE A 49 -11.05 18.52 8.46
C ILE A 49 -11.38 19.24 9.77
N ARG A 50 -11.83 18.52 10.80
CA ARG A 50 -12.15 19.13 12.10
C ARG A 50 -10.94 19.67 12.84
N ALA A 51 -9.78 19.06 12.62
CA ALA A 51 -8.52 19.46 13.24
C ALA A 51 -7.70 20.43 12.37
N SER A 52 -8.19 20.79 11.17
CA SER A 52 -7.42 21.50 10.14
C SER A 52 -6.05 20.87 9.87
N SER A 53 -5.98 19.53 9.94
CA SER A 53 -4.73 18.76 9.80
C SER A 53 -4.62 18.20 8.39
N ILE A 54 -3.69 18.75 7.62
CA ILE A 54 -3.45 18.31 6.24
C ILE A 54 -2.82 16.93 6.18
N SER A 55 -2.04 16.54 7.19
CA SER A 55 -1.45 15.19 7.24
C SER A 55 -2.51 14.11 7.43
N LEU A 56 -3.52 14.34 8.27
CA LEU A 56 -4.68 13.44 8.41
C LEU A 56 -5.48 13.38 7.11
N ILE A 57 -5.79 14.52 6.50
CA ILE A 57 -6.56 14.55 5.24
C ILE A 57 -5.79 13.77 4.15
N GLY A 58 -4.48 14.00 4.01
CA GLY A 58 -3.63 13.32 3.04
C GLY A 58 -3.57 11.80 3.27
N TRP A 59 -3.38 11.36 4.51
CA TRP A 59 -3.39 9.92 4.85
C TRP A 59 -4.78 9.29 4.65
N GLY A 60 -5.85 10.02 4.96
CA GLY A 60 -7.21 9.57 4.68
C GLY A 60 -7.48 9.39 3.18
N PHE A 61 -6.94 10.27 2.32
CA PHE A 61 -7.01 10.07 0.87
C PHE A 61 -6.14 8.90 0.38
N ASP A 62 -4.97 8.66 0.98
CA ASP A 62 -4.16 7.47 0.68
C ASP A 62 -4.94 6.17 0.94
N SER A 63 -5.73 6.12 2.01
CA SER A 63 -6.64 4.99 2.27
C SER A 63 -7.61 4.76 1.12
N PHE A 64 -8.15 5.81 0.50
CA PHE A 64 -9.00 5.69 -0.69
C PHE A 64 -8.23 5.19 -1.91
N VAL A 65 -6.96 5.59 -2.09
CA VAL A 65 -6.10 5.05 -3.16
C VAL A 65 -5.89 3.55 -2.96
N GLU A 66 -5.63 3.10 -1.73
CA GLU A 66 -5.52 1.68 -1.40
C GLU A 66 -6.84 0.91 -1.61
N LEU A 67 -7.98 1.53 -1.29
CA LEU A 67 -9.29 0.98 -1.61
C LEU A 67 -9.46 0.75 -3.11
N VAL A 68 -9.13 1.76 -3.93
CA VAL A 68 -9.17 1.63 -5.40
C VAL A 68 -8.24 0.52 -5.87
N ALA A 69 -7.03 0.42 -5.33
CA ALA A 69 -6.09 -0.65 -5.65
C ALA A 69 -6.65 -2.04 -5.29
N GLY A 70 -7.29 -2.20 -4.13
CA GLY A 70 -7.95 -3.44 -3.72
C GLY A 70 -9.13 -3.84 -4.61
N LEU A 71 -9.94 -2.86 -5.05
CA LEU A 71 -11.02 -3.09 -6.03
C LEU A 71 -10.47 -3.53 -7.38
N VAL A 72 -9.41 -2.87 -7.85
CA VAL A 72 -8.71 -3.20 -9.07
C VAL A 72 -8.14 -4.62 -8.99
N LEU A 73 -7.54 -5.02 -7.86
CA LEU A 73 -7.11 -6.40 -7.63
C LEU A 73 -8.29 -7.38 -7.66
N ALA A 74 -9.39 -7.07 -6.98
CA ALA A 74 -10.57 -7.92 -6.94
C ALA A 74 -11.13 -8.17 -8.35
N TRP A 75 -11.09 -7.16 -9.22
CA TRP A 75 -11.41 -7.29 -10.63
C TRP A 75 -10.36 -8.11 -11.40
N ARG A 76 -9.07 -7.87 -11.13
CA ARG A 76 -7.93 -8.58 -11.74
C ARG A 76 -7.95 -10.10 -11.47
N LEU A 77 -8.27 -10.52 -10.25
CA LEU A 77 -8.39 -11.93 -9.87
C LEU A 77 -9.57 -12.63 -10.57
N ARG A 78 -10.59 -11.89 -11.03
CA ARG A 78 -11.68 -12.48 -11.85
C ARG A 78 -11.25 -12.75 -13.29
N LEU A 79 -10.15 -12.13 -13.74
CA LEU A 79 -9.61 -12.28 -15.10
C LEU A 79 -8.57 -13.42 -15.20
N GLU A 80 -8.36 -14.18 -14.12
CA GLU A 80 -7.24 -15.12 -13.97
C GLU A 80 -7.28 -16.35 -14.90
N GLY A 81 -8.32 -16.50 -15.73
CA GLY A 81 -8.46 -17.51 -16.78
C GLY A 81 -8.47 -16.96 -18.22
N ARG A 82 -8.20 -15.67 -18.44
CA ARG A 82 -8.09 -15.08 -19.79
C ARG A 82 -6.68 -15.18 -20.37
N ASP A 83 -6.54 -14.94 -21.67
CA ASP A 83 -5.26 -14.91 -22.38
C ASP A 83 -4.26 -13.90 -21.76
N ALA A 84 -2.98 -14.09 -22.07
CA ALA A 84 -1.92 -13.27 -21.50
C ALA A 84 -2.02 -11.79 -21.91
N ASP A 85 -2.39 -11.48 -23.16
CA ASP A 85 -2.41 -10.11 -23.67
C ASP A 85 -3.49 -9.27 -23.00
N THR A 86 -4.70 -9.84 -22.83
CA THR A 86 -5.81 -9.20 -22.10
C THR A 86 -5.41 -8.89 -20.65
N ARG A 87 -4.66 -9.79 -20.01
CA ARG A 87 -4.16 -9.63 -18.65
C ARG A 87 -3.13 -8.49 -18.55
N HIS A 88 -2.16 -8.42 -19.47
CA HIS A 88 -1.16 -7.35 -19.49
C HIS A 88 -1.77 -5.97 -19.77
N ALA A 89 -2.76 -5.89 -20.67
CA ALA A 89 -3.48 -4.64 -20.91
C ALA A 89 -4.25 -4.17 -19.67
N ALA A 90 -4.92 -5.08 -18.97
CA ALA A 90 -5.62 -4.80 -17.73
C ALA A 90 -4.67 -4.29 -16.62
N ASP A 91 -3.48 -4.89 -16.48
CA ASP A 91 -2.44 -4.41 -15.56
C ASP A 91 -2.00 -2.99 -15.84
N ARG A 92 -1.67 -2.69 -17.10
CA ARG A 92 -1.23 -1.35 -17.46
C ARG A 92 -2.30 -0.30 -17.17
N HIS A 93 -3.58 -0.63 -17.40
CA HIS A 93 -4.68 0.27 -17.06
C HIS A 93 -4.83 0.45 -15.55
N ALA A 94 -4.80 -0.65 -14.79
CA ALA A 94 -4.83 -0.66 -13.33
C ALA A 94 -3.71 0.20 -12.73
N GLN A 95 -2.48 -0.04 -13.17
CA GLN A 95 -1.29 0.65 -12.73
C GLN A 95 -1.34 2.15 -13.05
N ARG A 96 -1.74 2.53 -14.27
CA ARG A 96 -1.91 3.94 -14.66
C ARG A 96 -2.97 4.64 -13.84
N LEU A 97 -4.10 3.98 -13.57
CA LEU A 97 -5.17 4.54 -12.73
C LEU A 97 -4.65 4.85 -11.32
N ILE A 98 -3.97 3.89 -10.68
CA ILE A 98 -3.43 4.05 -9.32
C ILE A 98 -2.32 5.13 -9.32
N ALA A 99 -1.46 5.15 -10.34
CA ALA A 99 -0.43 6.18 -10.49
C ALA A 99 -1.05 7.59 -10.61
N THR A 100 -2.13 7.75 -11.37
CA THR A 100 -2.87 9.01 -11.46
C THR A 100 -3.48 9.40 -10.11
N CYS A 101 -4.08 8.47 -9.37
CA CYS A 101 -4.59 8.73 -8.02
C CYS A 101 -3.50 9.28 -7.10
N PHE A 102 -2.32 8.66 -7.11
CA PHE A 102 -1.18 9.14 -6.33
C PHE A 102 -0.64 10.49 -6.79
N ALA A 103 -0.61 10.75 -8.10
CA ALA A 103 -0.18 12.05 -8.62
C ALA A 103 -1.11 13.18 -8.17
N VAL A 104 -2.43 12.95 -8.21
CA VAL A 104 -3.44 13.89 -7.73
C VAL A 104 -3.31 14.11 -6.22
N LEU A 105 -3.17 13.02 -5.45
CA LEU A 105 -2.94 13.08 -4.01
C LEU A 105 -1.69 13.92 -3.67
N ALA A 106 -0.58 13.63 -4.34
CA ALA A 106 0.68 14.35 -4.13
C ALA A 106 0.54 15.84 -4.41
N ALA A 107 -0.08 16.22 -5.53
CA ALA A 107 -0.29 17.61 -5.90
C ALA A 107 -1.15 18.36 -4.87
N TYR A 108 -2.26 17.74 -4.44
CA TYR A 108 -3.16 18.31 -3.45
C TYR A 108 -2.48 18.51 -2.09
N VAL A 109 -1.88 17.45 -1.53
CA VAL A 109 -1.26 17.50 -0.19
C VAL A 109 -0.05 18.42 -0.19
N LEU A 110 0.73 18.46 -1.28
CA LEU A 110 1.85 19.40 -1.42
C LEU A 110 1.37 20.85 -1.35
N ALA A 111 0.34 21.20 -2.13
CA ALA A 111 -0.16 22.57 -2.20
C ALA A 111 -0.71 23.04 -0.85
N GLU A 112 -1.53 22.22 -0.19
CA GLU A 112 -2.12 22.57 1.11
C GLU A 112 -1.06 22.57 2.24
N SER A 113 -0.13 21.62 2.25
CA SER A 113 0.95 21.62 3.26
C SER A 113 1.84 22.86 3.16
N LEU A 114 2.17 23.30 1.93
CA LEU A 114 2.91 24.54 1.72
C LEU A 114 2.08 25.76 2.13
N ARG A 115 0.78 25.77 1.82
CA ARG A 115 -0.13 26.84 2.24
C ARG A 115 -0.15 26.99 3.76
N ASP A 116 -0.31 25.90 4.50
CA ASP A 116 -0.37 25.96 5.97
C ASP A 116 0.96 26.41 6.60
N LEU A 117 2.09 25.98 6.03
CA LEU A 117 3.42 26.45 6.46
C LEU A 117 3.63 27.95 6.20
N ILE A 118 3.23 28.45 5.03
CA ILE A 118 3.41 29.86 4.64
C ILE A 118 2.44 30.76 5.41
N ALA A 119 1.18 30.34 5.55
CA ALA A 119 0.15 31.10 6.25
C ALA A 119 0.29 31.04 7.78
N GLY A 120 1.03 30.05 8.30
CA GLY A 120 1.16 29.83 9.73
C GLY A 120 -0.16 29.38 10.35
N ASN A 121 -0.85 28.43 9.72
CA ASN A 121 -2.11 27.87 10.21
C ASN A 121 -1.82 26.64 11.09
N PRO A 122 -1.81 26.76 12.42
CA PRO A 122 -1.59 25.62 13.28
C PRO A 122 -2.81 24.68 13.28
N PRO A 123 -2.62 23.37 13.10
CA PRO A 123 -3.70 22.40 13.29
C PRO A 123 -4.00 22.21 14.78
N ASP A 124 -5.26 21.93 15.07
CA ASP A 124 -5.69 21.54 16.41
C ASP A 124 -5.21 20.12 16.75
N GLY A 125 -4.94 19.88 18.03
CA GLY A 125 -4.59 18.54 18.52
C GLY A 125 -5.78 17.58 18.40
N SER A 126 -5.54 16.36 17.89
CA SER A 126 -6.57 15.34 17.72
C SER A 126 -6.19 14.00 18.35
N ILE A 127 -6.73 13.72 19.55
CA ILE A 127 -6.54 12.43 20.24
C ILE A 127 -7.12 11.28 19.40
N LEU A 128 -8.25 11.51 18.74
CA LEU A 128 -8.86 10.52 17.86
C LEU A 128 -7.98 10.26 16.63
N GLY A 129 -7.38 11.29 16.04
CA GLY A 129 -6.42 11.14 14.94
C GLY A 129 -5.19 10.32 15.33
N LEU A 130 -4.61 10.59 16.50
CA LEU A 130 -3.52 9.80 17.08
C LEU A 130 -3.92 8.33 17.29
N ALA A 131 -5.10 8.08 17.85
CA ALA A 131 -5.59 6.72 18.09
C ALA A 131 -5.79 5.94 16.77
N LEU A 132 -6.36 6.59 15.74
CA LEU A 132 -6.54 5.99 14.42
C LEU A 132 -5.19 5.68 13.75
N ALA A 133 -4.26 6.63 13.76
CA ALA A 133 -2.92 6.44 13.20
C ALA A 133 -2.15 5.32 13.93
N ALA A 134 -2.24 5.27 15.26
CA ALA A 134 -1.60 4.22 16.06
C ALA A 134 -2.21 2.83 15.78
N LEU A 135 -3.54 2.75 15.63
CA LEU A 135 -4.22 1.51 15.28
C LEU A 135 -3.79 1.03 13.89
N SER A 136 -3.76 1.92 12.89
CA SER A 136 -3.34 1.58 11.54
C SER A 136 -1.88 1.16 11.47
N LEU A 137 -1.00 1.83 12.22
CA LEU A 137 0.42 1.47 12.36
C LEU A 137 0.64 0.05 12.89
N VAL A 138 -0.32 -0.50 13.64
CA VAL A 138 -0.27 -1.90 14.12
C VAL A 138 -0.94 -2.86 13.13
N VAL A 139 -2.13 -2.51 12.62
CA VAL A 139 -2.95 -3.40 11.78
C VAL A 139 -2.36 -3.56 10.38
N MET A 140 -1.95 -2.46 9.73
CA MET A 140 -1.49 -2.49 8.34
C MET A 140 -0.25 -3.37 8.13
N PRO A 141 0.80 -3.32 8.98
CA PRO A 141 1.94 -4.22 8.82
C PRO A 141 1.59 -5.70 8.99
N ILE A 142 0.54 -6.04 9.73
CA ILE A 142 0.07 -7.42 9.87
C ILE A 142 -0.60 -7.84 8.56
N LEU A 143 -1.52 -7.02 8.04
CA LEU A 143 -2.19 -7.27 6.76
C LEU A 143 -1.20 -7.37 5.61
N ALA A 144 -0.24 -6.45 5.51
CA ALA A 144 0.79 -6.46 4.47
C ALA A 144 1.60 -7.76 4.47
N ARG A 145 2.02 -8.25 5.64
CA ARG A 145 2.77 -9.52 5.76
C ARG A 145 1.94 -10.72 5.32
N LEU A 146 0.66 -10.78 5.71
CA LEU A 146 -0.24 -11.85 5.28
C LEU A 146 -0.45 -11.83 3.76
N LYS A 147 -0.60 -10.64 3.17
CA LYS A 147 -0.70 -10.48 1.71
C LYS A 147 0.58 -10.94 1.01
N LEU A 148 1.77 -10.54 1.48
CA LEU A 148 3.05 -10.96 0.90
C LEU A 148 3.23 -12.48 0.91
N GLN A 149 2.87 -13.14 2.01
CA GLN A 149 2.94 -14.60 2.11
C GLN A 149 2.02 -15.28 1.08
N LEU A 150 0.78 -14.79 0.95
CA LEU A 150 -0.15 -15.29 -0.06
C LEU A 150 0.33 -14.99 -1.48
N ALA A 151 0.98 -13.84 -1.69
CA ALA A 151 1.50 -13.45 -2.99
C ALA A 151 2.60 -14.42 -3.48
N VAL A 152 3.47 -14.88 -2.57
CA VAL A 152 4.49 -15.92 -2.86
C VAL A 152 3.83 -17.24 -3.25
N VAL A 153 2.84 -17.70 -2.48
CA VAL A 153 2.13 -18.97 -2.77
C VAL A 153 1.37 -18.92 -4.08
N LEU A 154 0.79 -17.76 -4.41
CA LEU A 154 0.00 -17.57 -5.63
C LEU A 154 0.86 -17.23 -6.86
N GLY A 155 2.10 -16.78 -6.67
CA GLY A 155 2.93 -16.18 -7.71
C GLY A 155 2.30 -14.91 -8.30
N SER A 156 1.53 -14.16 -7.50
CA SER A 156 0.69 -13.07 -8.01
C SER A 156 1.32 -11.70 -7.75
N GLN A 157 1.80 -11.06 -8.82
CA GLN A 157 2.36 -9.70 -8.76
C GLN A 157 1.35 -8.67 -8.28
N ALA A 158 0.06 -8.88 -8.60
CA ALA A 158 -1.00 -7.97 -8.17
C ALA A 158 -1.21 -8.01 -6.64
N VAL A 159 -1.08 -9.19 -6.00
CA VAL A 159 -1.13 -9.31 -4.53
C VAL A 159 0.13 -8.72 -3.89
N GLN A 160 1.30 -8.83 -4.54
CA GLN A 160 2.53 -8.16 -4.07
C GLN A 160 2.39 -6.64 -4.10
N ALA A 161 1.88 -6.08 -5.20
CA ALA A 161 1.63 -4.66 -5.35
C ALA A 161 0.65 -4.13 -4.29
N GLU A 162 -0.43 -4.87 -4.02
CA GLU A 162 -1.38 -4.53 -2.96
C GLU A 162 -0.74 -4.55 -1.56
N ALA A 163 0.14 -5.52 -1.29
CA ALA A 163 0.86 -5.58 -0.02
C ALA A 163 1.87 -4.43 0.16
N ALA A 164 2.51 -4.00 -0.93
CA ALA A 164 3.38 -2.83 -0.94
C ALA A 164 2.60 -1.55 -0.62
N GLN A 165 1.39 -1.42 -1.15
CA GLN A 165 0.48 -0.32 -0.84
C GLN A 165 0.08 -0.31 0.64
N THR A 166 -0.34 -1.45 1.19
CA THR A 166 -0.65 -1.59 2.62
C THR A 166 0.56 -1.24 3.50
N THR A 167 1.78 -1.54 3.02
CA THR A 167 3.03 -1.15 3.72
C THR A 167 3.26 0.36 3.67
N LEU A 168 2.96 1.01 2.55
CA LEU A 168 3.02 2.47 2.43
C LEU A 168 2.03 3.14 3.39
N CYS A 169 0.78 2.65 3.48
CA CYS A 169 -0.19 3.19 4.42
C CYS A 169 0.31 3.11 5.88
N ALA A 170 0.96 2.01 6.27
CA ALA A 170 1.60 1.91 7.59
C ALA A 170 2.70 2.97 7.81
N LEU A 171 3.53 3.21 6.79
CA LEU A 171 4.59 4.22 6.84
C LEU A 171 3.99 5.64 6.98
N LEU A 172 2.96 5.96 6.21
CA LEU A 172 2.27 7.24 6.28
C LEU A 172 1.56 7.43 7.62
N SER A 173 0.93 6.38 8.15
CA SER A 173 0.36 6.38 9.51
C SER A 173 1.41 6.72 10.57
N GLY A 174 2.63 6.18 10.44
CA GLY A 174 3.75 6.53 11.31
C GLY A 174 4.17 8.00 11.20
N ALA A 175 4.23 8.55 9.98
CA ALA A 175 4.53 9.96 9.75
C ALA A 175 3.47 10.88 10.37
N VAL A 176 2.18 10.57 10.17
CA VAL A 176 1.06 11.30 10.79
C VAL A 176 1.13 11.21 12.32
N LEU A 177 1.39 10.02 12.88
CA LEU A 177 1.49 9.83 14.32
C LEU A 177 2.62 10.70 14.93
N ILE A 178 3.76 10.77 14.25
CA ILE A 178 4.88 11.65 14.64
C ILE A 178 4.48 13.12 14.52
N GLY A 179 3.87 13.53 13.41
CA GLY A 179 3.45 14.91 13.17
C GLY A 179 2.45 15.42 14.21
N LEU A 180 1.36 14.67 14.42
CA LEU A 180 0.34 14.98 15.41
C LEU A 180 0.87 14.89 16.84
N GLY A 181 1.67 13.86 17.14
CA GLY A 181 2.26 13.67 18.45
C GLY A 181 3.21 14.81 18.82
N ALA A 182 4.02 15.26 17.86
CA ALA A 182 4.92 16.39 18.07
C ALA A 182 4.16 17.71 18.29
N ASN A 183 3.07 17.95 17.54
CA ASN A 183 2.20 19.10 17.77
C ASN A 183 1.57 19.05 19.17
N LEU A 184 1.00 17.91 19.56
CA LEU A 184 0.30 17.77 20.84
C LEU A 184 1.23 17.85 22.06
N LEU A 185 2.43 17.26 21.98
CA LEU A 185 3.35 17.16 23.12
C LEU A 185 4.30 18.36 23.25
N PHE A 186 4.70 18.95 22.13
CA PHE A 186 5.72 20.02 22.10
C PHE A 186 5.22 21.33 21.51
N GLY A 187 3.98 21.40 21.02
CA GLY A 187 3.43 22.58 20.35
C GLY A 187 4.03 22.84 18.96
N TRP A 188 4.69 21.83 18.36
CA TRP A 188 5.31 21.95 17.04
C TRP A 188 4.27 21.87 15.93
N TRP A 189 3.50 22.95 15.75
CA TRP A 189 2.42 23.03 14.78
C TRP A 189 2.86 22.69 13.35
N TRP A 190 4.09 23.04 12.96
CA TRP A 190 4.64 22.77 11.63
C TRP A 190 4.88 21.27 11.37
N ALA A 191 4.91 20.44 12.41
CA ALA A 191 5.16 19.01 12.27
C ALA A 191 4.04 18.29 11.50
N ASP A 192 2.79 18.78 11.58
CA ASP A 192 1.67 18.27 10.80
C ASP A 192 1.82 18.56 9.30
N PRO A 193 1.93 19.81 8.82
CA PRO A 193 2.19 20.04 7.40
C PRO A 193 3.54 19.48 6.95
N GLY A 194 4.52 19.34 7.85
CA GLY A 194 5.75 18.57 7.59
C GLY A 194 5.49 17.09 7.28
N ALA A 195 4.61 16.42 8.04
CA ALA A 195 4.15 15.07 7.73
C ALA A 195 3.32 15.03 6.44
N GLY A 196 2.52 16.07 6.17
CA GLY A 196 1.84 16.26 4.88
C GLY A 196 2.81 16.32 3.70
N LEU A 197 3.88 17.10 3.80
CA LEU A 197 4.94 17.15 2.77
C LEU A 197 5.60 15.78 2.57
N PHE A 198 5.84 15.03 3.64
CA PHE A 198 6.36 13.66 3.53
C PHE A 198 5.39 12.75 2.77
N ILE A 199 4.08 12.80 3.08
CA ILE A 199 3.04 12.08 2.33
C ILE A 199 3.07 12.48 0.86
N ALA A 200 3.15 13.78 0.56
CA ALA A 200 3.17 14.27 -0.81
C ALA A 200 4.39 13.77 -1.60
N VAL A 201 5.58 13.75 -0.98
CA VAL A 201 6.81 13.22 -1.58
C VAL A 201 6.70 11.71 -1.82
N ALA A 202 6.21 10.97 -0.83
CA ALA A 202 6.03 9.52 -0.95
C ALA A 202 5.00 9.17 -2.05
N ALA A 203 3.88 9.89 -2.11
CA ALA A 203 2.87 9.76 -3.15
C ALA A 203 3.43 10.11 -4.54
N ALA A 204 4.18 11.20 -4.68
CA ALA A 204 4.81 11.58 -5.95
C ALA A 204 5.82 10.53 -6.41
N TYR A 205 6.64 10.02 -5.50
CA TYR A 205 7.60 8.95 -5.79
C TYR A 205 6.88 7.69 -6.29
N THR A 206 5.82 7.26 -5.60
CA THR A 206 5.01 6.10 -5.98
C THR A 206 4.32 6.32 -7.32
N ALA A 207 3.76 7.50 -7.57
CA ALA A 207 3.15 7.86 -8.84
C ALA A 207 4.14 7.75 -10.00
N VAL A 208 5.33 8.35 -9.88
CA VAL A 208 6.36 8.31 -10.92
C VAL A 208 6.84 6.89 -11.16
N ARG A 209 7.05 6.11 -10.09
CA ARG A 209 7.48 4.71 -10.19
C ARG A 209 6.43 3.86 -10.91
N MET A 210 5.16 3.96 -10.50
CA MET A 210 4.06 3.27 -11.15
C MET A 210 3.84 3.75 -12.59
N TRP A 211 4.13 5.01 -12.91
CA TRP A 211 4.00 5.49 -14.28
C TRP A 211 5.09 4.95 -15.22
N ARG A 212 6.30 4.72 -14.68
CA ARG A 212 7.47 4.25 -15.43
C ARG A 212 7.61 2.73 -15.48
N ALA A 213 6.92 2.01 -14.61
CA ALA A 213 6.96 0.55 -14.59
C ALA A 213 6.35 -0.04 -15.87
N ASP A 214 7.05 -0.97 -16.53
CA ASP A 214 6.57 -1.66 -17.72
C ASP A 214 5.56 -2.77 -17.36
N SER A 215 5.68 -3.30 -16.15
CA SER A 215 4.82 -4.32 -15.57
C SER A 215 4.61 -4.12 -14.06
N LEU A 216 3.65 -4.86 -13.49
CA LEU A 216 3.45 -4.89 -12.03
C LEU A 216 4.68 -5.39 -11.26
N ALA A 217 5.53 -6.22 -11.88
CA ALA A 217 6.77 -6.68 -11.24
C ALA A 217 7.72 -5.51 -10.98
N ASP A 218 7.80 -4.56 -11.92
CA ASP A 218 8.67 -3.38 -11.83
C ASP A 218 8.14 -2.32 -10.84
N THR A 219 6.88 -2.49 -10.40
CA THR A 219 6.26 -1.64 -9.39
C THR A 219 6.76 -1.99 -7.98
N CYS A 220 7.23 -3.22 -7.76
CA CYS A 220 7.77 -3.68 -6.47
C CYS A 220 9.31 -3.73 -6.49
N CYS A 221 9.93 -3.67 -5.31
CA CYS A 221 11.39 -3.84 -5.23
C CYS A 221 11.70 -5.31 -5.51
N ASP A 222 12.77 -5.59 -6.28
CA ASP A 222 13.27 -6.92 -6.64
C ASP A 222 13.18 -7.92 -5.48
N VAL A 223 12.05 -8.60 -5.36
CA VAL A 223 11.97 -9.90 -4.70
C VAL A 223 12.20 -10.89 -5.84
N PRO A 224 13.27 -11.69 -5.82
CA PRO A 224 13.54 -12.63 -6.90
C PRO A 224 12.34 -13.58 -7.02
N VAL A 225 11.50 -13.35 -8.01
CA VAL A 225 10.54 -14.34 -8.46
C VAL A 225 11.34 -15.27 -9.34
N THR A 226 11.74 -16.41 -8.80
CA THR A 226 12.22 -17.50 -9.64
C THR A 226 11.07 -17.92 -10.54
N ASP A 227 11.10 -17.46 -11.78
CA ASP A 227 10.23 -17.94 -12.84
C ASP A 227 10.65 -19.38 -13.17
N PRO A 228 9.82 -20.40 -12.89
CA PRO A 228 10.14 -21.78 -13.24
C PRO A 228 10.14 -22.01 -14.76
N THR A 229 9.71 -21.04 -15.57
CA THR A 229 9.70 -21.12 -17.03
C THR A 229 10.96 -20.56 -17.70
N HIS A 230 11.85 -19.94 -16.92
CA HIS A 230 13.17 -19.49 -17.39
C HIS A 230 14.33 -20.29 -16.78
N ASP A 231 14.10 -21.57 -16.46
CA ASP A 231 15.21 -22.49 -16.20
C ASP A 231 15.80 -22.90 -17.56
N GLY A 232 16.79 -22.13 -18.00
CA GLY A 232 17.64 -22.44 -19.14
C GLY A 232 18.40 -23.73 -18.89
N ARG A 233 17.71 -24.87 -19.01
CA ARG A 233 18.34 -26.15 -19.31
C ARG A 233 18.95 -26.01 -20.70
N ALA A 234 20.21 -25.60 -20.74
CA ALA A 234 21.09 -25.94 -21.82
C ALA A 234 20.97 -27.45 -22.02
N ALA A 235 20.40 -27.85 -23.15
CA ALA A 235 20.42 -29.24 -23.58
C ALA A 235 21.90 -29.67 -23.68
N PRO A 236 22.29 -30.85 -23.16
CA PRO A 236 23.62 -31.36 -23.42
C PRO A 236 23.75 -31.65 -24.91
N ASP A 237 24.73 -31.03 -25.55
CA ASP A 237 25.12 -31.31 -26.94
C ASP A 237 25.47 -32.79 -27.06
N SER A 238 24.55 -33.56 -27.65
CA SER A 238 24.79 -34.93 -28.08
C SER A 238 25.40 -34.90 -29.49
N GLY A 239 26.73 -34.97 -29.54
CA GLY A 239 27.44 -35.84 -30.49
C GLY A 239 27.67 -35.39 -31.94
N SER A 240 28.97 -35.41 -32.27
CA SER A 240 29.59 -35.93 -33.51
C SER A 240 29.37 -35.23 -34.85
N ALA A 241 30.42 -34.53 -35.31
CA ALA A 241 31.24 -34.94 -36.46
C ALA A 241 32.64 -34.31 -36.35
#